data_AF-A0A2R7RGF1-F1
#
_entry.id   AF-A0A2R7RGF1-F1
#
_cell.length_a   1.000
_cell.length_b   1.000
_cell.length_c   1.000
_cell.angle_alpha   90.00
_cell.angle_beta   90.00
_cell.angle_gamma   90.00
#
_symmetry.space_group_name_H-M   'P 1'
#
loop_
_entity.id
_entity.type
_entity.pdbx_description
1 polymer ?
#
loop_
_entity_poly.entity_id
_entity_poly.type
_entity_poly.pdbx_seq_one_letter_code
_entity_poly.pdbx_strand_id
1 'polypeptide(L)'
;MSDGPATHDVTETHEAPEAATTLTTPGGVEPLDDEQLKAKLDALPPGVRIENAIAQLGHAAYSVSFAKVAAPRLRDASDRVGHNPVGAGLDHLVVSVLQKAVVDTASLFDQTGAGSNSLYRALDVVRTQLKDSPPSPERDAAIDLVNEIQDVGIQNKTPELKYVRHMRNKWAAHSSMDISVDPWGPGKSVDFGMLELAIRQMQHHFIELVILIQQVPALEGMEREGRRIDEKTVRMGIDWDGFGRQALAIMGGHAENSARLLLDRIEPELMQSEP
;
A
#
# COMPACT_ATOMS: atom_id res chain seq x y z
N MET A 1 55.30 -51.05 -26.41
CA MET A 1 54.71 -51.81 -25.30
C MET A 1 54.86 -50.95 -24.06
N SER A 2 53.72 -50.62 -23.44
CA SER A 2 53.48 -49.97 -22.14
C SER A 2 54.54 -49.06 -21.53
N ASP A 3 54.27 -47.75 -21.58
CA ASP A 3 54.61 -46.84 -20.48
C ASP A 3 53.30 -46.29 -19.91
N GLY A 4 53.04 -46.59 -18.64
CA GLY A 4 51.85 -46.16 -17.92
C GLY A 4 52.04 -44.77 -17.29
N PRO A 5 51.00 -43.92 -17.23
CA PRO A 5 51.07 -42.72 -16.43
C PRO A 5 50.63 -43.01 -14.99
N ALA A 6 51.45 -42.52 -14.06
CA ALA A 6 51.25 -42.54 -12.63
C ALA A 6 49.99 -41.75 -12.22
N THR A 7 49.21 -42.34 -11.33
CA THR A 7 48.14 -41.71 -10.56
C THR A 7 48.73 -40.72 -9.55
N HIS A 8 48.51 -39.42 -9.74
CA HIS A 8 48.66 -38.43 -8.68
C HIS A 8 47.34 -38.36 -7.90
N ASP A 9 47.39 -38.88 -6.67
CA ASP A 9 46.36 -38.71 -5.66
C ASP A 9 46.53 -37.32 -5.02
N VAL A 10 45.63 -36.40 -5.32
CA VAL A 10 45.55 -35.09 -4.69
C VAL A 10 44.30 -35.09 -3.81
N THR A 11 44.48 -35.43 -2.54
CA THR A 11 43.51 -35.15 -1.49
C THR A 11 43.41 -33.64 -1.29
N GLU A 12 42.45 -33.01 -2.00
CA GLU A 12 41.93 -31.69 -1.63
C GLU A 12 41.01 -31.86 -0.41
N THR A 13 41.53 -31.54 0.77
CA THR A 13 40.72 -31.23 1.94
C THR A 13 40.02 -29.89 1.70
N HIS A 14 38.77 -29.95 1.25
CA HIS A 14 37.85 -28.82 1.28
C HIS A 14 37.57 -28.44 2.74
N GLU A 15 38.28 -27.42 3.24
CA GLU A 15 37.86 -26.68 4.43
C GLU A 15 36.46 -26.10 4.15
N ALA A 16 35.51 -26.44 5.03
CA ALA A 16 34.16 -25.91 4.98
C ALA A 16 34.19 -24.38 5.15
N PRO A 17 33.41 -23.62 4.36
CA PRO A 17 33.40 -22.17 4.48
C PRO A 17 32.91 -21.76 5.88
N GLU A 18 33.68 -20.85 6.47
CA GLU A 18 33.47 -20.23 7.77
C GLU A 18 32.03 -19.72 7.95
N ALA A 19 31.58 -19.83 9.20
CA ALA A 19 30.27 -19.50 9.70
C ALA A 19 29.65 -18.27 9.03
N ALA A 20 28.47 -18.48 8.43
CA ALA A 20 27.58 -17.42 8.01
C ALA A 20 27.36 -16.46 9.18
N THR A 21 27.84 -15.23 9.05
CA THR A 21 27.60 -14.14 9.97
C THR A 21 26.09 -13.97 10.12
N THR A 22 25.52 -14.46 11.22
CA THR A 22 24.12 -14.25 11.57
C THR A 22 23.91 -12.75 11.71
N LEU A 23 23.28 -12.15 10.70
CA LEU A 23 22.72 -10.80 10.74
C LEU A 23 21.69 -10.78 11.87
N THR A 24 22.10 -10.35 13.07
CA THR A 24 21.17 -10.08 14.16
C THR A 24 20.30 -8.89 13.76
N THR A 25 19.01 -9.13 13.58
CA THR A 25 18.04 -8.08 13.26
C THR A 25 17.88 -7.08 14.42
N PRO A 26 17.54 -5.81 14.14
CA PRO A 26 17.30 -4.81 15.18
C PRO A 26 16.24 -5.32 16.18
N GLY A 27 16.62 -5.43 17.46
CA GLY A 27 15.71 -5.85 18.54
C GLY A 27 15.55 -7.37 18.73
N GLY A 28 16.30 -8.21 18.01
CA GLY A 28 16.24 -9.67 18.17
C GLY A 28 14.93 -10.30 17.68
N VAL A 29 14.16 -9.58 16.88
CA VAL A 29 12.93 -10.08 16.25
C VAL A 29 13.29 -10.51 14.83
N GLU A 30 13.18 -11.82 14.55
CA GLU A 30 13.34 -12.31 13.18
C GLU A 30 12.20 -11.78 12.30
N PRO A 31 12.48 -11.42 11.02
CA PRO A 31 11.43 -11.04 10.08
C PRO A 31 10.43 -12.18 9.94
N LEU A 32 9.14 -11.85 9.93
CA LEU A 32 8.12 -12.86 9.73
C LEU A 32 8.15 -13.33 8.28
N ASP A 33 8.14 -14.64 8.07
CA ASP A 33 7.86 -15.20 6.75
C ASP A 33 6.36 -15.03 6.38
N ASP A 34 6.01 -15.35 5.13
CA ASP A 34 4.65 -15.19 4.62
C ASP A 34 3.62 -16.05 5.37
N GLU A 35 4.01 -17.22 5.86
CA GLU A 35 3.14 -18.15 6.59
C GLU A 35 2.88 -17.63 8.01
N GLN A 36 3.93 -17.18 8.71
CA GLN A 36 3.85 -16.55 10.02
C GLN A 36 3.03 -15.25 9.96
N LEU A 37 3.26 -14.43 8.94
CA LEU A 37 2.49 -13.20 8.73
C LEU A 37 1.01 -13.54 8.52
N LYS A 38 0.71 -14.50 7.64
CA LYS A 38 -0.66 -14.98 7.39
C LYS A 38 -1.32 -15.48 8.69
N ALA A 39 -0.64 -16.33 9.46
CA ALA A 39 -1.18 -16.87 10.70
C ALA A 39 -1.53 -15.76 11.71
N LYS A 40 -0.66 -14.74 11.85
CA LYS A 40 -0.93 -13.60 12.72
C LYS A 40 -2.10 -12.75 12.24
N LEU A 41 -2.27 -12.60 10.94
CA LEU A 41 -3.37 -11.84 10.35
C LEU A 41 -4.70 -12.59 10.44
N ASP A 42 -4.69 -13.90 10.26
CA ASP A 42 -5.87 -14.75 10.41
C ASP A 42 -6.31 -14.84 11.87
N ALA A 43 -5.39 -14.60 12.83
CA ALA A 43 -5.70 -14.45 14.25
C ALA A 43 -6.31 -13.08 14.61
N LEU A 44 -6.27 -12.08 13.72
CA LEU A 44 -6.90 -10.80 13.97
C LEU A 44 -8.43 -10.92 13.84
N PRO A 45 -9.20 -10.23 14.69
CA PRO A 45 -10.64 -10.18 14.54
C PRO A 45 -11.05 -9.63 13.16
N PRO A 46 -12.06 -10.21 12.48
CA PRO A 46 -12.53 -9.78 11.17
C PRO A 46 -12.78 -8.27 11.05
N GLY A 47 -13.44 -7.69 12.05
CA GLY A 47 -13.73 -6.25 12.11
C GLY A 47 -12.47 -5.39 12.12
N VAL A 48 -11.40 -5.83 12.78
CA VAL A 48 -10.11 -5.11 12.81
C VAL A 48 -9.46 -5.11 11.43
N ARG A 49 -9.56 -6.21 10.69
CA ARG A 49 -9.03 -6.29 9.32
C ARG A 49 -9.78 -5.37 8.37
N ILE A 50 -11.11 -5.29 8.50
CA ILE A 50 -11.94 -4.38 7.70
C ILE A 50 -11.61 -2.93 8.05
N GLU A 51 -11.49 -2.59 9.33
CA GLU A 51 -11.12 -1.24 9.76
C GLU A 51 -9.75 -0.81 9.22
N ASN A 52 -8.74 -1.69 9.28
CA ASN A 52 -7.43 -1.40 8.72
C ASN A 52 -7.49 -1.16 7.20
N ALA A 53 -8.32 -1.91 6.47
CA ALA A 53 -8.53 -1.67 5.05
C ALA A 53 -9.21 -0.34 4.77
N ILE A 54 -10.21 0.04 5.57
CA ILE A 54 -10.88 1.35 5.46
C ILE A 54 -9.90 2.48 5.78
N ALA A 55 -9.08 2.34 6.83
CA ALA A 55 -8.06 3.34 7.19
C ALA A 55 -7.05 3.57 6.05
N GLN A 56 -6.77 2.54 5.24
CA GLN A 56 -5.91 2.66 4.07
C GLN A 56 -6.44 3.66 3.04
N LEU A 57 -7.76 3.85 2.92
CA LEU A 57 -8.36 4.90 2.09
C LEU A 57 -7.89 6.30 2.52
N GLY A 58 -7.84 6.54 3.83
CA GLY A 58 -7.34 7.80 4.38
C GLY A 58 -5.85 7.99 4.13
N HIS A 59 -5.05 6.93 4.24
CA HIS A 59 -3.62 6.98 3.90
C HIS A 59 -3.37 7.29 2.43
N ALA A 60 -4.10 6.64 1.51
CA ALA A 60 -4.00 6.93 0.09
C ALA A 60 -4.39 8.37 -0.24
N ALA A 61 -5.52 8.85 0.31
CA ALA A 61 -5.95 10.24 0.16
C ALA A 61 -4.90 11.22 0.69
N TYR A 62 -4.33 10.95 1.87
CA TYR A 62 -3.27 11.77 2.45
C TYR A 62 -2.05 11.83 1.53
N SER A 63 -1.52 10.67 1.11
CA SER A 63 -0.29 10.60 0.32
C SER A 63 -0.43 11.27 -1.04
N VAL A 64 -1.57 11.11 -1.71
CA VAL A 64 -1.85 11.79 -2.99
C VAL A 64 -1.94 13.30 -2.82
N SER A 65 -2.74 13.79 -1.88
CA SER A 65 -2.88 15.23 -1.64
C SER A 65 -1.59 15.88 -1.16
N PHE A 66 -0.80 15.19 -0.32
CA PHE A 66 0.51 15.66 0.10
C PHE A 66 1.45 15.79 -1.10
N ALA A 67 1.58 14.74 -1.91
CA ALA A 67 2.48 14.72 -3.05
C ALA A 67 2.09 15.74 -4.12
N LYS A 68 0.79 15.99 -4.32
CA LYS A 68 0.26 16.99 -5.26
C LYS A 68 0.72 18.41 -4.93
N VAL A 69 0.90 18.72 -3.64
CA VAL A 69 1.40 20.02 -3.17
C VAL A 69 2.92 20.02 -3.08
N ALA A 70 3.52 18.97 -2.51
CA ALA A 70 4.94 18.92 -2.23
C ALA A 70 5.82 18.73 -3.48
N ALA A 71 5.45 17.83 -4.38
CA ALA A 71 6.30 17.48 -5.52
C ALA A 71 6.61 18.67 -6.46
N PRO A 72 5.64 19.55 -6.83
CA PRO A 72 5.94 20.72 -7.65
C PRO A 72 6.87 21.70 -6.94
N ARG A 73 6.60 22.06 -5.67
CA ARG A 73 7.42 23.01 -4.91
C ARG A 73 8.83 22.51 -4.64
N LEU A 74 8.99 21.22 -4.32
CA LEU A 74 10.30 20.60 -4.14
C LEU A 74 11.10 20.59 -5.45
N ARG A 75 10.42 20.39 -6.60
CA ARG A 75 11.05 20.48 -7.91
C ARG A 75 11.49 21.91 -8.22
N ASP A 76 10.63 22.89 -8.00
CA ASP A 76 10.97 24.30 -8.18
C ASP A 76 12.13 24.74 -7.26
N ALA A 77 12.21 24.18 -6.05
CA ALA A 77 13.35 24.39 -5.15
C ALA A 77 14.62 23.71 -5.67
N SER A 78 14.52 22.47 -6.16
CA SER A 78 15.63 21.73 -6.79
C SER A 78 16.21 22.49 -7.98
N ASP A 79 15.34 22.98 -8.87
CA ASP A 79 15.73 23.73 -10.08
C ASP A 79 16.43 25.06 -9.74
N ARG A 80 15.99 25.75 -8.67
CA ARG A 80 16.64 26.98 -8.18
C ARG A 80 18.02 26.72 -7.58
N VAL A 81 18.13 25.68 -6.76
CA VAL A 81 19.38 25.30 -6.09
C VAL A 81 20.39 24.71 -7.10
N GLY A 82 19.92 24.14 -8.20
CA GLY A 82 20.74 23.59 -9.28
C GLY A 82 21.34 22.22 -8.96
N HIS A 83 22.25 21.75 -9.82
CA HIS A 83 22.82 20.39 -9.77
C HIS A 83 23.90 20.19 -8.68
N ASN A 84 23.58 20.53 -7.44
CA ASN A 84 24.43 20.28 -6.26
C ASN A 84 23.82 19.17 -5.37
N PRO A 85 24.50 18.72 -4.29
CA PRO A 85 23.99 17.66 -3.42
C PRO A 85 22.62 17.95 -2.81
N VAL A 86 22.31 19.22 -2.53
CA VAL A 86 21.00 19.64 -2.01
C VAL A 86 19.93 19.48 -3.08
N GLY A 87 20.18 19.96 -4.31
CA GLY A 87 19.27 19.76 -5.45
C GLY A 87 19.03 18.27 -5.73
N ALA A 88 20.08 17.45 -5.72
CA ALA A 88 19.95 15.99 -5.86
C ALA A 88 19.10 15.36 -4.73
N GLY A 89 19.25 15.84 -3.50
CA GLY A 89 18.42 15.42 -2.37
C GLY A 89 16.95 15.81 -2.55
N LEU A 90 16.66 17.01 -3.04
CA LEU A 90 15.30 17.47 -3.35
C LEU A 90 14.67 16.63 -4.46
N ASP A 91 15.40 16.34 -5.54
CA ASP A 91 14.96 15.44 -6.60
C ASP A 91 14.62 14.04 -6.07
N HIS A 92 15.41 13.51 -5.13
CA HIS A 92 15.12 12.23 -4.49
C HIS A 92 13.85 12.28 -3.64
N LEU A 93 13.63 13.38 -2.89
CA LEU A 93 12.39 13.59 -2.13
C LEU A 93 11.17 13.65 -3.06
N VAL A 94 11.28 14.34 -4.20
CA VAL A 94 10.22 14.39 -5.21
C VAL A 94 9.84 13.00 -5.68
N VAL A 95 10.82 12.17 -6.07
CA VAL A 95 10.55 10.79 -6.47
C VAL A 95 9.91 9.99 -5.33
N SER A 96 10.41 10.15 -4.10
CA SER A 96 9.91 9.41 -2.94
C SER A 96 8.45 9.75 -2.60
N VAL A 97 8.06 11.03 -2.61
CA VAL A 97 6.67 11.41 -2.32
C VAL A 97 5.71 10.97 -3.42
N LEU A 98 6.14 11.03 -4.69
CA LEU A 98 5.36 10.51 -5.83
C LEU A 98 5.21 8.99 -5.72
N GLN A 99 6.30 8.29 -5.41
CA GLN A 99 6.31 6.84 -5.19
C GLN A 99 5.34 6.42 -4.10
N LYS A 100 5.40 7.10 -2.96
CA LYS A 100 4.51 6.84 -1.83
C LYS A 100 3.03 7.02 -2.22
N ALA A 101 2.69 8.08 -2.95
CA ALA A 101 1.33 8.33 -3.41
C ALA A 101 0.75 7.21 -4.30
N VAL A 102 1.56 6.67 -5.22
CA VAL A 102 1.11 5.54 -6.06
C VAL A 102 1.03 4.25 -5.27
N VAL A 103 2.03 3.94 -4.44
CA VAL A 103 2.04 2.70 -3.64
C VAL A 103 0.84 2.66 -2.69
N ASP A 104 0.52 3.78 -2.03
CA ASP A 104 -0.63 3.84 -1.14
C ASP A 104 -1.95 3.75 -1.90
N THR A 105 -2.06 4.39 -3.06
CA THR A 105 -3.26 4.22 -3.92
C THR A 105 -3.40 2.77 -4.38
N ALA A 106 -2.31 2.12 -4.78
CA ALA A 106 -2.32 0.72 -5.22
C ALA A 106 -2.71 -0.24 -4.09
N SER A 107 -2.26 0.04 -2.86
CA SER A 107 -2.55 -0.79 -1.68
C SER A 107 -4.05 -0.93 -1.39
N LEU A 108 -4.89 -0.01 -1.87
CA LEU A 108 -6.35 -0.09 -1.72
C LEU A 108 -6.96 -1.31 -2.41
N PHE A 109 -6.34 -1.78 -3.50
CA PHE A 109 -6.87 -2.86 -4.33
C PHE A 109 -5.84 -3.96 -4.63
N ASP A 110 -4.64 -3.86 -4.07
CA ASP A 110 -3.58 -4.85 -4.26
C ASP A 110 -4.03 -6.23 -3.75
N GLN A 111 -3.81 -7.24 -4.59
CA GLN A 111 -4.12 -8.65 -4.34
C GLN A 111 -2.89 -9.44 -3.87
N THR A 112 -1.70 -8.85 -4.01
CA THR A 112 -0.43 -9.51 -3.73
C THR A 112 -0.14 -9.51 -2.23
N GLY A 113 0.26 -10.67 -1.71
CA GLY A 113 0.62 -10.86 -0.30
C GLY A 113 -0.57 -11.20 0.60
N ALA A 114 -0.31 -12.00 1.64
CA ALA A 114 -1.32 -12.37 2.64
C ALA A 114 -1.65 -11.20 3.60
N GLY A 115 -0.76 -10.22 3.74
CA GLY A 115 -0.87 -9.08 4.65
C GLY A 115 -1.35 -7.75 4.10
N SER A 116 -1.94 -7.74 2.91
CA SER A 116 -2.50 -6.51 2.36
C SER A 116 -3.77 -6.07 3.10
N ASN A 117 -3.82 -4.81 3.53
CA ASN A 117 -5.02 -4.14 4.04
C ASN A 117 -5.83 -3.53 2.87
N SER A 118 -6.11 -4.33 1.84
CA SER A 118 -6.86 -3.89 0.66
C SER A 118 -8.35 -4.20 0.77
N LEU A 119 -9.16 -3.49 -0.02
CA LEU A 119 -10.57 -3.78 -0.19
C LEU A 119 -10.79 -5.24 -0.64
N TYR A 120 -9.94 -5.75 -1.54
CA TYR A 120 -10.01 -7.14 -1.99
C TYR A 120 -9.95 -8.12 -0.81
N ARG A 121 -9.04 -7.89 0.14
CA ARG A 121 -8.90 -8.72 1.35
C ARG A 121 -10.03 -8.48 2.35
N ALA A 122 -10.52 -7.26 2.49
CA ALA A 122 -11.68 -6.97 3.32
C ALA A 122 -12.93 -7.73 2.82
N LEU A 123 -13.12 -7.77 1.50
CA LEU A 123 -14.19 -8.55 0.85
C LEU A 123 -14.00 -10.06 1.07
N ASP A 124 -12.77 -10.58 1.02
CA ASP A 124 -12.49 -11.99 1.36
C ASP A 124 -12.89 -12.33 2.82
N VAL A 125 -12.60 -11.41 3.75
CA VAL A 125 -12.98 -11.54 5.17
C VAL A 125 -14.49 -11.59 5.33
N VAL A 126 -15.22 -10.63 4.72
CA VAL A 126 -16.68 -10.61 4.76
C VAL A 126 -17.29 -11.87 4.13
N ARG A 127 -16.78 -12.30 2.97
CA ARG A 127 -17.24 -13.54 2.31
C ARG A 127 -17.07 -14.76 3.22
N THR A 128 -15.97 -14.84 3.96
CA THR A 128 -15.71 -15.96 4.87
C THR A 128 -16.72 -15.96 6.01
N GLN A 129 -16.96 -14.80 6.63
CA GLN A 129 -17.97 -14.66 7.69
C GLN A 129 -19.39 -14.99 7.22
N LEU A 130 -19.75 -14.57 6.00
CA LEU A 130 -21.03 -14.95 5.40
C LEU A 130 -21.14 -16.46 5.20
N LYS A 131 -20.08 -17.13 4.73
CA LYS A 131 -20.07 -18.60 4.52
C LYS A 131 -20.21 -19.38 5.83
N ASP A 132 -19.65 -18.86 6.92
CA ASP A 132 -19.73 -19.48 8.24
C ASP A 132 -21.09 -19.26 8.92
N SER A 133 -21.92 -18.36 8.37
CA SER A 133 -23.28 -18.10 8.86
C SER A 133 -24.33 -19.08 8.31
N PRO A 134 -25.46 -19.29 9.02
CA PRO A 134 -26.55 -20.16 8.56
C PRO A 134 -27.05 -19.78 7.15
N PRO A 135 -27.36 -20.76 6.29
CA PRO A 135 -27.87 -20.48 4.94
C PRO A 135 -29.16 -19.66 4.94
N SER A 136 -29.16 -18.57 4.17
CA SER A 136 -30.36 -17.75 3.90
C SER A 136 -30.27 -17.08 2.53
N PRO A 137 -31.41 -16.68 1.92
CA PRO A 137 -31.41 -15.90 0.68
C PRO A 137 -30.61 -14.59 0.79
N GLU A 138 -30.68 -13.93 1.94
CA GLU A 138 -29.95 -12.68 2.21
C GLU A 138 -28.43 -12.93 2.25
N ARG A 139 -27.99 -14.04 2.86
CA ARG A 139 -26.58 -14.46 2.84
C ARG A 139 -26.09 -14.69 1.41
N ASP A 140 -26.87 -15.40 0.61
CA ASP A 140 -26.48 -15.73 -0.76
C ASP A 140 -26.40 -14.47 -1.63
N ALA A 141 -27.38 -13.56 -1.51
CA ALA A 141 -27.35 -12.26 -2.18
C ALA A 141 -26.15 -11.39 -1.73
N ALA A 142 -25.80 -11.42 -0.44
CA ALA A 142 -24.63 -10.72 0.08
C ALA A 142 -23.31 -11.29 -0.48
N ILE A 143 -23.20 -12.61 -0.61
CA ILE A 143 -22.05 -13.27 -1.24
C ILE A 143 -21.94 -12.88 -2.71
N ASP A 144 -23.07 -12.83 -3.43
CA ASP A 144 -23.11 -12.42 -4.83
C ASP A 144 -22.63 -10.98 -5.01
N LEU A 145 -23.08 -10.05 -4.16
CA LEU A 145 -22.61 -8.66 -4.17
C LEU A 145 -21.09 -8.57 -3.88
N VAL A 146 -20.59 -9.35 -2.91
CA VAL A 146 -19.14 -9.38 -2.62
C VAL A 146 -18.35 -9.83 -3.84
N ASN A 147 -18.81 -10.87 -4.54
CA ASN A 147 -18.16 -11.35 -5.76
C ASN A 147 -18.25 -10.30 -6.88
N GLU A 148 -19.39 -9.62 -7.03
CA GLU A 148 -19.55 -8.54 -8.00
C GLU A 148 -18.56 -7.39 -7.76
N ILE A 149 -18.40 -6.92 -6.52
CA ILE A 149 -17.42 -5.87 -6.19
C ILE A 149 -16.00 -6.36 -6.48
N GLN A 150 -15.66 -7.61 -6.14
CA GLN A 150 -14.34 -8.17 -6.43
C GLN A 150 -14.06 -8.28 -7.93
N ASP A 151 -15.01 -8.79 -8.71
CA ASP A 151 -14.81 -9.10 -10.13
C ASP A 151 -14.97 -7.86 -11.01
N VAL A 152 -15.99 -7.04 -10.76
CA VAL A 152 -16.29 -5.84 -11.54
C VAL A 152 -15.54 -4.61 -11.02
N GLY A 153 -15.53 -4.41 -9.70
CA GLY A 153 -14.94 -3.21 -9.09
C GLY A 153 -13.40 -3.24 -9.01
N ILE A 154 -12.80 -4.43 -8.86
CA ILE A 154 -11.35 -4.58 -8.64
C ILE A 154 -10.65 -5.31 -9.79
N GLN A 155 -11.24 -6.39 -10.32
CA GLN A 155 -10.60 -7.20 -11.36
C GLN A 155 -10.84 -6.69 -12.78
N ASN A 156 -12.01 -6.12 -13.10
CA ASN A 156 -12.29 -5.42 -14.36
C ASN A 156 -11.67 -4.03 -14.33
N LYS A 157 -10.34 -4.02 -14.49
CA LYS A 157 -9.46 -2.86 -14.29
C LYS A 157 -9.88 -1.69 -15.18
N THR A 158 -10.59 -0.75 -14.59
CA THR A 158 -10.83 0.59 -15.15
C THR A 158 -9.51 1.25 -15.52
N PRO A 159 -9.49 2.22 -16.45
CA PRO A 159 -8.26 2.88 -16.90
C PRO A 159 -7.38 3.39 -15.74
N GLU A 160 -8.00 3.97 -14.72
CA GLU A 160 -7.36 4.51 -13.52
C GLU A 160 -6.69 3.42 -12.67
N LEU A 161 -7.34 2.28 -12.42
CA LEU A 161 -6.73 1.18 -11.69
C LEU A 161 -5.62 0.49 -12.49
N LYS A 162 -5.75 0.43 -13.82
CA LYS A 162 -4.67 -0.03 -14.72
C LYS A 162 -3.46 0.88 -14.61
N TYR A 163 -3.67 2.19 -14.64
CA TYR A 163 -2.61 3.19 -14.50
C TYR A 163 -1.86 3.04 -13.17
N VAL A 164 -2.59 3.02 -12.05
CA VAL A 164 -1.98 2.90 -10.72
C VAL A 164 -1.18 1.60 -10.60
N ARG A 165 -1.74 0.47 -11.05
CA ARG A 165 -1.05 -0.82 -11.03
C ARG A 165 0.22 -0.81 -11.88
N HIS A 166 0.15 -0.21 -13.06
CA HIS A 166 1.31 -0.06 -13.94
C HIS A 166 2.42 0.74 -13.25
N MET A 167 2.10 1.92 -12.71
CA MET A 167 3.07 2.78 -12.00
C MET A 167 3.66 2.08 -10.77
N ARG A 168 2.84 1.37 -9.99
CA ARG A 168 3.29 0.59 -8.83
C ARG A 168 4.26 -0.50 -9.23
N ASN A 169 3.96 -1.26 -10.29
CA ASN A 169 4.86 -2.32 -10.78
C ASN A 169 6.20 -1.77 -11.28
N LYS A 170 6.19 -0.57 -11.87
CA LYS A 170 7.41 0.11 -12.28
C LYS A 170 8.32 0.48 -11.13
N TRP A 171 7.74 0.97 -10.04
CA TRP A 171 8.50 1.38 -8.87
C TRP A 171 8.83 0.23 -7.90
N ALA A 172 8.15 -0.92 -7.98
CA ALA A 172 8.36 -2.04 -7.07
C ALA A 172 9.54 -2.95 -7.41
N ALA A 173 9.92 -3.16 -8.69
CA ALA A 173 11.07 -4.03 -9.05
C ALA A 173 11.45 -4.07 -10.54
N HIS A 174 10.73 -3.39 -11.44
CA HIS A 174 10.96 -3.52 -12.89
C HIS A 174 11.40 -2.21 -13.52
N SER A 175 12.58 -1.72 -13.10
CA SER A 175 13.29 -0.61 -13.76
C SER A 175 13.66 -0.94 -15.21
N SER A 176 13.47 -2.18 -15.67
CA SER A 176 13.43 -2.48 -17.08
C SER A 176 12.21 -1.78 -17.71
N MET A 177 12.45 -0.75 -18.49
CA MET A 177 12.18 -0.83 -19.91
C MET A 177 12.82 0.38 -20.57
N ASP A 178 13.60 0.09 -21.60
CA ASP A 178 13.95 1.06 -22.63
C ASP A 178 12.73 1.94 -22.93
N ILE A 179 12.90 3.26 -22.84
CA ILE A 179 11.83 4.25 -23.06
C ILE A 179 11.22 4.16 -24.47
N SER A 180 11.93 3.52 -25.41
CA SER A 180 11.43 3.21 -26.75
C SER A 180 10.39 2.07 -26.75
N VAL A 181 10.40 1.20 -25.74
CA VAL A 181 9.48 0.06 -25.58
C VAL A 181 8.35 0.41 -24.61
N ASP A 182 8.66 1.21 -23.59
CA ASP A 182 7.65 1.69 -22.63
C ASP A 182 7.61 3.22 -22.54
N PRO A 183 6.61 3.87 -23.16
CA PRO A 183 6.45 5.32 -23.08
C PRO A 183 6.05 5.80 -21.67
N TRP A 184 5.71 4.88 -20.76
CA TRP A 184 5.38 5.12 -19.36
C TRP A 184 6.56 4.82 -18.42
N GLY A 185 7.80 4.76 -18.95
CA GLY A 185 9.02 4.63 -18.16
C GLY A 185 9.02 5.58 -16.95
N PRO A 186 9.75 5.28 -15.85
CA PRO A 186 9.66 6.00 -14.58
C PRO A 186 9.88 7.50 -14.78
N GLY A 187 8.77 8.19 -15.01
CA GLY A 187 8.75 9.59 -15.32
C GLY A 187 8.85 10.36 -14.03
N LYS A 188 9.46 11.54 -14.09
CA LYS A 188 9.35 12.55 -13.03
C LYS A 188 7.89 13.02 -12.81
N SER A 189 6.89 12.44 -13.48
CA SER A 189 5.51 12.89 -13.45
C SER A 189 4.55 11.75 -13.16
N VAL A 190 3.64 11.99 -12.22
CA VAL A 190 2.47 11.17 -11.91
C VAL A 190 1.24 11.96 -12.35
N ASP A 191 0.28 11.28 -12.96
CA ASP A 191 -1.04 11.84 -13.20
C ASP A 191 -1.86 11.73 -11.91
N PHE A 192 -1.89 12.83 -11.15
CA PHE A 192 -2.68 12.91 -9.93
C PHE A 192 -4.19 12.79 -10.19
N GLY A 193 -4.67 13.16 -11.38
CA GLY A 193 -6.08 12.97 -11.75
C GLY A 193 -6.44 11.49 -11.79
N MET A 194 -5.56 10.66 -12.36
CA MET A 194 -5.75 9.20 -12.38
C MET A 194 -5.66 8.58 -10.97
N LEU A 195 -4.79 9.09 -10.09
CA LEU A 195 -4.75 8.63 -8.69
C LEU A 195 -6.03 9.00 -7.95
N GLU A 196 -6.52 10.23 -8.09
CA GLU A 196 -7.74 10.70 -7.44
C GLU A 196 -8.98 9.95 -7.94
N LEU A 197 -9.06 9.64 -9.23
CA LEU A 197 -10.14 8.82 -9.80
C LEU A 197 -10.12 7.40 -9.21
N ALA A 198 -8.94 6.78 -9.14
CA ALA A 198 -8.78 5.46 -8.53
C ALA A 198 -9.19 5.47 -7.04
N ILE A 199 -8.78 6.49 -6.27
CA ILE A 199 -9.18 6.61 -4.85
C ILE A 199 -10.70 6.79 -4.74
N ARG A 200 -11.34 7.63 -5.57
CA ARG A 200 -12.80 7.82 -5.55
C ARG A 200 -13.56 6.55 -5.90
N GLN A 201 -13.07 5.78 -6.86
CA GLN A 201 -13.66 4.48 -7.19
C GLN A 201 -13.54 3.52 -6.00
N MET A 202 -12.36 3.44 -5.36
CA MET A 202 -12.19 2.59 -4.18
C MET A 202 -13.02 3.05 -3.00
N GLN A 203 -13.13 4.36 -2.77
CA GLN A 203 -14.01 4.96 -1.77
C GLN A 203 -15.45 4.48 -1.96
N HIS A 204 -15.95 4.52 -3.21
CA HIS A 204 -17.30 4.07 -3.52
C HIS A 204 -17.51 2.61 -3.10
N HIS A 205 -16.59 1.71 -3.48
CA HIS A 205 -16.69 0.30 -3.10
C HIS A 205 -16.50 0.03 -1.60
N PHE A 206 -15.68 0.84 -0.90
CA PHE A 206 -15.61 0.79 0.56
C PHE A 206 -16.95 1.18 1.20
N ILE A 207 -17.65 2.19 0.65
CA ILE A 207 -18.98 2.57 1.13
C ILE A 207 -19.98 1.44 0.88
N GLU A 208 -19.95 0.81 -0.30
CA GLU A 208 -20.80 -0.36 -0.60
C GLU A 208 -20.55 -1.52 0.39
N LEU A 209 -19.27 -1.81 0.69
CA LEU A 209 -18.89 -2.79 1.70
C LEU A 209 -19.45 -2.45 3.09
N VAL A 210 -19.34 -1.19 3.52
CA VAL A 210 -19.85 -0.76 4.83
C VAL A 210 -21.37 -0.87 4.89
N ILE A 211 -22.08 -0.44 3.84
CA ILE A 211 -23.53 -0.58 3.74
C ILE A 211 -23.93 -2.06 3.83
N LEU A 212 -23.22 -2.94 3.13
CA LEU A 212 -23.45 -4.38 3.20
C LEU A 212 -23.32 -4.91 4.64
N ILE A 213 -22.24 -4.56 5.33
CA ILE A 213 -22.00 -4.99 6.72
C ILE A 213 -23.12 -4.50 7.65
N GLN A 214 -23.62 -3.29 7.46
CA GLN A 214 -24.68 -2.72 8.27
C GLN A 214 -26.07 -3.33 7.99
N GLN A 215 -26.29 -3.85 6.77
CA GLN A 215 -27.59 -4.38 6.36
C GLN A 215 -27.74 -5.89 6.57
N VAL A 216 -26.63 -6.63 6.71
CA VAL A 216 -26.66 -8.08 6.84
C VAL A 216 -26.54 -8.50 8.30
N PRO A 217 -27.58 -9.15 8.90
CA PRO A 217 -27.54 -9.53 10.32
C PRO A 217 -26.37 -10.45 10.69
N ALA A 218 -25.92 -11.30 9.77
CA ALA A 218 -24.77 -12.17 9.99
C ALA A 218 -23.44 -11.42 10.20
N LEU A 219 -23.38 -10.14 9.83
CA LEU A 219 -22.20 -9.27 9.97
C LEU A 219 -22.38 -8.25 11.10
N GLU A 220 -23.47 -8.36 11.87
CA GLU A 220 -23.74 -7.47 12.99
C GLU A 220 -22.59 -7.51 14.01
N GLY A 221 -22.12 -6.33 14.41
CA GLY A 221 -21.07 -6.20 15.43
C GLY A 221 -19.64 -6.16 14.89
N MET A 222 -19.39 -6.44 13.60
CA MET A 222 -18.06 -6.31 13.00
C MET A 222 -17.48 -4.90 13.16
N GLU A 223 -18.30 -3.87 12.98
CA GLU A 223 -17.88 -2.48 13.15
C GLU A 223 -17.48 -2.16 14.60
N ARG A 224 -18.22 -2.72 15.57
CA ARG A 224 -17.88 -2.59 17.00
C ARG A 224 -16.60 -3.36 17.34
N GLU A 225 -16.39 -4.50 16.70
CA GLU A 225 -15.17 -5.31 16.84
C GLU A 225 -13.94 -4.57 16.31
N GLY A 226 -14.01 -3.95 15.13
CA GLY A 226 -12.88 -3.17 14.59
C GLY A 226 -12.47 -2.00 15.48
N ARG A 227 -13.45 -1.36 16.12
CA ARG A 227 -13.20 -0.23 17.03
C ARG A 227 -12.75 -0.64 18.42
N ARG A 228 -12.72 -1.92 18.74
CA ARG A 228 -12.39 -2.41 20.08
C ARG A 228 -10.91 -2.18 20.37
N ILE A 229 -10.62 -1.50 21.48
CA ILE A 229 -9.25 -1.31 22.00
C ILE A 229 -8.90 -2.44 22.98
N ASP A 230 -9.86 -2.79 23.84
CA ASP A 230 -9.77 -3.89 24.80
C ASP A 230 -11.17 -4.47 25.05
N GLU A 231 -11.31 -5.46 25.93
CA GLU A 231 -12.59 -6.13 26.22
C GLU A 231 -13.74 -5.18 26.61
N LYS A 232 -13.44 -4.00 27.15
CA LYS A 232 -14.41 -3.04 27.69
C LYS A 232 -14.39 -1.69 26.99
N THR A 233 -13.36 -1.41 26.19
CA THR A 233 -13.13 -0.11 25.58
C THR A 233 -13.30 -0.18 24.07
N VAL A 234 -14.15 0.69 23.53
CA VAL A 234 -14.33 0.90 22.09
C VAL A 234 -13.91 2.33 21.78
N ARG A 235 -13.07 2.50 20.76
CA ARG A 235 -12.66 3.82 20.27
C ARG A 235 -13.90 4.58 19.77
N MET A 236 -14.21 5.70 20.41
CA MET A 236 -15.15 6.67 19.86
C MET A 236 -14.45 7.44 18.73
N GLY A 237 -15.09 7.48 17.56
CA GLY A 237 -14.55 8.10 16.37
C GLY A 237 -15.60 8.17 15.27
N ILE A 238 -15.19 8.67 14.11
CA ILE A 238 -16.03 8.65 12.90
C ILE A 238 -16.33 7.19 12.57
N ASP A 239 -17.59 6.91 12.25
CA ASP A 239 -17.99 5.58 11.89
C ASP A 239 -17.42 5.14 10.52
N TRP A 240 -17.54 3.86 10.17
CA TRP A 240 -16.94 3.39 8.91
C TRP A 240 -17.58 4.08 7.70
N ASP A 241 -18.89 4.36 7.75
CA ASP A 241 -19.62 5.06 6.69
C ASP A 241 -19.18 6.54 6.62
N GLY A 242 -19.17 7.24 7.76
CA GLY A 242 -18.74 8.62 7.85
C GLY A 242 -17.29 8.81 7.42
N PHE A 243 -16.39 7.90 7.83
CA PHE A 243 -14.99 7.96 7.43
C PHE A 243 -14.88 7.65 5.94
N GLY A 244 -15.54 6.59 5.46
CA GLY A 244 -15.60 6.25 4.04
C GLY A 244 -15.98 7.45 3.19
N ARG A 245 -17.05 8.18 3.54
CA ARG A 245 -17.53 9.36 2.79
C ARG A 245 -16.63 10.58 2.87
N GLN A 246 -15.98 10.80 4.01
CA GLN A 246 -15.24 12.04 4.28
C GLN A 246 -13.72 11.91 4.18
N ALA A 247 -13.19 10.68 4.02
CA ALA A 247 -11.75 10.41 4.04
C ALA A 247 -10.97 11.31 3.09
N LEU A 248 -11.39 11.47 1.83
CA LEU A 248 -10.69 12.35 0.88
C LEU A 248 -10.70 13.81 1.32
N ALA A 249 -11.85 14.31 1.80
CA ALA A 249 -11.96 15.71 2.19
C ALA A 249 -11.12 16.03 3.43
N ILE A 250 -11.22 15.19 4.46
CA ILE A 250 -10.52 15.39 5.74
C ILE A 250 -9.02 15.12 5.58
N MET A 251 -8.68 13.92 5.10
CA MET A 251 -7.27 13.50 5.00
C MET A 251 -6.53 14.25 3.90
N GLY A 252 -7.21 14.54 2.79
CA GLY A 252 -6.65 15.35 1.72
C GLY A 252 -6.38 16.79 2.16
N GLY A 253 -7.36 17.44 2.79
CA GLY A 253 -7.18 18.80 3.32
C GLY A 253 -6.09 18.87 4.40
N HIS A 254 -6.02 17.87 5.28
CA HIS A 254 -4.94 17.78 6.26
C HIS A 254 -3.56 17.62 5.60
N ALA A 255 -3.46 16.74 4.59
CA ALA A 255 -2.23 16.48 3.85
C ALA A 255 -1.71 17.70 3.09
N GLU A 256 -2.59 18.44 2.41
CA GLU A 256 -2.20 19.68 1.72
C GLU A 256 -1.62 20.70 2.71
N ASN A 257 -2.26 20.85 3.87
CA ASN A 257 -1.78 21.75 4.91
C ASN A 257 -0.45 21.28 5.51
N SER A 258 -0.28 19.97 5.76
CA SER A 258 1.00 19.40 6.21
C SER A 258 2.11 19.64 5.19
N ALA A 259 1.84 19.44 3.90
CA ALA A 259 2.79 19.70 2.83
C ALA A 259 3.19 21.19 2.81
N ARG A 260 2.22 22.12 2.85
CA ARG A 260 2.50 23.56 2.92
C ARG A 260 3.37 23.91 4.11
N LEU A 261 3.01 23.47 5.32
CA LEU A 261 3.76 23.74 6.54
C LEU A 261 5.19 23.19 6.49
N LEU A 262 5.39 21.99 5.94
CA LEU A 262 6.72 21.44 5.74
C LEU A 262 7.55 22.32 4.81
N LEU A 263 6.98 22.67 3.64
CA LEU A 263 7.66 23.43 2.60
C LEU A 263 7.99 24.85 3.07
N ASP A 264 7.05 25.51 3.74
CA ASP A 264 7.24 26.85 4.30
C ASP A 264 8.35 26.88 5.36
N ARG A 265 8.64 25.74 6.00
CA ARG A 265 9.74 25.61 6.97
C ARG A 265 11.09 25.34 6.32
N ILE A 266 11.13 24.58 5.22
CA ILE A 266 12.41 24.19 4.59
C ILE A 266 12.86 25.16 3.50
N GLU A 267 11.94 25.80 2.78
CA GLU A 267 12.29 26.71 1.67
C GLU A 267 13.17 27.89 2.11
N PRO A 268 12.93 28.58 3.26
CA PRO A 268 13.78 29.67 3.69
C PRO A 268 15.23 29.23 3.97
N GLU A 269 15.42 28.02 4.47
CA GLU A 269 16.74 27.44 4.76
C GLU A 269 17.49 27.10 3.46
N LEU A 270 16.76 26.57 2.45
CA LEU A 270 17.31 26.24 1.14
C LEU A 270 17.78 27.49 0.36
N MET A 271 17.12 28.63 0.57
CA MET A 271 17.46 29.91 -0.09
C MET A 271 18.61 30.65 0.59
N GLN A 272 18.95 30.33 1.84
CA GLN A 272 20.10 30.94 2.54
C GLN A 272 21.43 30.28 2.17
N SER A 273 21.39 29.14 1.49
CA SER A 273 22.56 28.39 1.02
C SER A 273 23.06 28.77 -0.38
N GLU A 274 22.60 29.90 -0.94
CA GLU A 274 23.19 30.47 -2.17
C GLU A 274 24.61 30.99 -1.87
N PRO A 275 25.66 30.47 -2.56
CA PRO A 275 27.04 30.95 -2.39
C PRO A 275 27.29 32.33 -3.03
#